data_AF-A0A3D0HL64-F1
#
_entry.id   AF-A0A3D0HL64-F1
#
_cell.length_a   1.000
_cell.length_b   1.000
_cell.length_c   1.000
_cell.angle_alpha   90.00
_cell.angle_beta   90.00
_cell.angle_gamma   90.00
#
_symmetry.space_group_name_H-M   'P 1'
#
loop_
_entity.id
_entity.type
_entity.pdbx_description
1 polymer ?
#
loop_
_entity_poly.entity_id
_entity_poly.type
_entity_poly.pdbx_seq_one_letter_code
_entity_poly.pdbx_strand_id
1 'polypeptide(L)'
;MRKNSYKFFQNKECEYFPCHKVDSGDELLQVNIGKLREDIWERMAQIAFWEKMDKEMYREHRAKAIHNIATVLEKYKYLYHVPVLLQPFSAECIQDGYFQFGSQKIPCQVLAKIDRSQVETGCFYTFHAPEWKVEEDDALLKQYYFEIFRIACLDVIRDWLQGGLTRKHSVLEERYCSPAFGPGFYGMELEAAETLLSLMNADKAGVSYEKGAMHPAMSVAGIYLVSKEDVLPVCRDCEHCIGQKGGCEFCGNYTR
;
A
#
# COMPACT_ATOMS: atom_id res chain seq x y z
N MET A 1 -29.98 2.73 -42.28
CA MET A 1 -29.50 1.76 -41.27
C MET A 1 -27.98 1.65 -41.39
N ARG A 2 -27.21 2.39 -40.58
CA ARG A 2 -25.75 2.23 -40.46
C ARG A 2 -25.47 1.48 -39.16
N LYS A 3 -24.88 0.29 -39.27
CA LYS A 3 -24.43 -0.53 -38.14
C LYS A 3 -23.16 0.10 -37.57
N ASN A 4 -23.23 0.65 -36.35
CA ASN A 4 -22.03 0.99 -35.59
C ASN A 4 -21.43 -0.30 -35.02
N SER A 5 -20.28 -0.71 -35.56
CA SER A 5 -19.44 -1.74 -34.98
C SER A 5 -18.59 -1.12 -33.87
N TYR A 6 -19.04 -1.22 -32.63
CA TYR A 6 -18.18 -0.95 -31.48
C TYR A 6 -17.13 -2.07 -31.41
N LYS A 7 -15.88 -1.73 -31.71
CA LYS A 7 -14.72 -2.57 -31.38
C LYS A 7 -14.58 -2.56 -29.86
N PHE A 8 -14.99 -3.64 -29.21
CA PHE A 8 -14.59 -3.94 -27.83
C PHE A 8 -13.06 -3.98 -27.79
N PHE A 9 -12.44 -2.97 -27.18
CA PHE A 9 -11.06 -3.09 -26.72
C PHE A 9 -11.08 -4.11 -25.59
N GLN A 10 -10.64 -5.34 -25.85
CA GLN A 10 -10.34 -6.31 -24.80
C GLN A 10 -9.09 -5.81 -24.07
N ASN A 11 -9.31 -4.91 -23.11
CA ASN A 11 -8.26 -4.48 -22.20
C ASN A 11 -7.97 -5.66 -21.27
N LYS A 12 -6.88 -6.39 -21.51
CA LYS A 12 -6.44 -7.55 -20.71
C LYS A 12 -6.07 -7.18 -19.25
N GLU A 13 -6.18 -5.90 -18.89
CA GLU A 13 -5.90 -5.35 -17.57
C GLU A 13 -7.16 -5.23 -16.67
N CYS A 14 -8.40 -5.41 -17.18
CA CYS A 14 -9.63 -5.42 -16.34
C CYS A 14 -9.84 -6.75 -15.57
N GLU A 15 -8.83 -7.61 -15.45
CA GLU A 15 -8.92 -8.88 -14.71
C GLU A 15 -8.83 -8.68 -13.18
N TYR A 16 -8.26 -7.56 -12.73
CA TYR A 16 -8.01 -7.29 -11.30
C TYR A 16 -8.96 -6.30 -10.65
N PHE A 17 -9.67 -5.50 -11.45
CA PHE A 17 -10.64 -4.52 -10.97
C PHE A 17 -11.87 -4.59 -11.90
N PRO A 18 -12.88 -5.42 -11.58
CA PRO A 18 -14.03 -5.60 -12.43
C PRO A 18 -14.77 -4.27 -12.59
N CYS A 19 -14.76 -3.79 -13.83
CA CYS A 19 -15.23 -2.47 -14.18
C CYS A 19 -16.77 -2.32 -14.04
N HIS A 20 -17.57 -3.40 -13.85
CA HIS A 20 -19.05 -3.35 -13.80
C HIS A 20 -19.65 -4.27 -12.71
N LYS A 21 -20.66 -3.73 -12.00
CA LYS A 21 -21.37 -4.17 -10.76
C LYS A 21 -20.56 -4.04 -9.46
N VAL A 22 -20.76 -2.88 -8.83
CA VAL A 22 -20.36 -2.56 -7.45
C VAL A 22 -21.33 -3.28 -6.50
N ASP A 23 -20.92 -4.41 -5.94
CA ASP A 23 -21.39 -4.77 -4.61
C ASP A 23 -20.43 -4.10 -3.61
N SER A 24 -21.01 -3.27 -2.74
CA SER A 24 -20.36 -2.55 -1.65
C SER A 24 -19.88 -3.52 -0.56
N GLY A 25 -18.86 -4.30 -0.86
CA GLY A 25 -18.25 -5.29 0.04
C GLY A 25 -16.73 -5.24 0.02
N ASP A 26 -16.12 -5.73 1.10
CA ASP A 26 -14.67 -5.94 1.20
C ASP A 26 -14.14 -6.69 -0.04
N GLU A 27 -13.05 -6.21 -0.62
CA GLU A 27 -12.42 -6.79 -1.81
C GLU A 27 -11.11 -7.47 -1.40
N LEU A 28 -11.10 -8.82 -1.40
CA LEU A 28 -9.88 -9.61 -1.19
C LEU A 28 -9.21 -9.85 -2.54
N LEU A 29 -8.18 -9.06 -2.84
CA LEU A 29 -7.38 -9.15 -4.05
C LEU A 29 -6.25 -10.18 -3.89
N GLN A 30 -5.94 -10.90 -4.96
CA GLN A 30 -4.78 -11.80 -5.03
C GLN A 30 -3.74 -11.17 -5.97
N VAL A 31 -2.86 -10.34 -5.41
CA VAL A 31 -1.86 -9.60 -6.19
C VAL A 31 -0.74 -10.54 -6.60
N ASN A 32 -0.53 -10.69 -7.91
CA ASN A 32 0.55 -11.52 -8.44
C ASN A 32 1.85 -10.69 -8.53
N ILE A 33 2.75 -10.85 -7.55
CA ILE A 33 4.04 -10.13 -7.51
C ILE A 33 4.98 -10.49 -8.66
N GLY A 34 4.76 -11.63 -9.32
CA GLY A 34 5.50 -11.99 -10.53
C GLY A 34 5.23 -11.04 -11.70
N LYS A 35 4.04 -10.40 -11.73
CA LYS A 35 3.72 -9.34 -12.69
C LYS A 35 4.35 -8.00 -12.35
N LEU A 36 4.80 -7.82 -11.11
CA LEU A 36 5.43 -6.58 -10.58
C LEU A 36 6.95 -6.73 -10.40
N ARG A 37 7.54 -7.79 -10.97
CA ARG A 37 8.91 -8.19 -10.63
C ARG A 37 9.96 -7.12 -10.94
N GLU A 38 9.83 -6.40 -12.05
CA GLU A 38 10.84 -5.40 -12.43
C GLU A 38 10.81 -4.21 -11.47
N ASP A 39 9.61 -3.75 -11.10
CA ASP A 39 9.41 -2.70 -10.10
C ASP A 39 9.97 -3.14 -8.73
N ILE A 40 9.77 -4.40 -8.35
CA ILE A 40 10.33 -4.98 -7.12
C ILE A 40 11.88 -5.01 -7.18
N TRP A 41 12.47 -5.41 -8.31
CA TRP A 41 13.93 -5.42 -8.47
C TRP A 41 14.54 -4.03 -8.42
N GLU A 42 13.89 -3.06 -9.05
CA GLU A 42 14.29 -1.66 -8.99
C GLU A 42 14.18 -1.14 -7.56
N ARG A 43 13.06 -1.43 -6.88
CA ARG A 43 12.86 -0.98 -5.50
C ARG A 43 13.88 -1.59 -4.54
N MET A 44 14.23 -2.87 -4.71
CA MET A 44 15.32 -3.49 -3.94
C MET A 44 16.66 -2.77 -4.14
N ALA A 45 16.99 -2.40 -5.39
CA ALA A 45 18.22 -1.68 -5.69
C ALA A 45 18.26 -0.30 -5.01
N GLN A 46 17.11 0.38 -4.94
CA GLN A 46 16.96 1.65 -4.22
C GLN A 46 17.14 1.49 -2.71
N ILE A 47 16.45 0.53 -2.09
CA ILE A 47 16.52 0.25 -0.64
C ILE A 47 17.96 -0.09 -0.23
N ALA A 48 18.63 -0.91 -1.03
CA ALA A 48 19.99 -1.38 -0.75
C ALA A 48 21.08 -0.43 -1.28
N PHE A 49 20.71 0.71 -1.86
CA PHE A 49 21.61 1.68 -2.49
C PHE A 49 22.59 1.06 -3.50
N TRP A 50 22.18 0.01 -4.22
CA TRP A 50 23.04 -0.66 -5.19
C TRP A 50 23.48 0.29 -6.31
N GLU A 51 22.67 1.29 -6.64
CA GLU A 51 22.99 2.31 -7.66
C GLU A 51 24.24 3.15 -7.33
N LYS A 52 24.63 3.20 -6.05
CA LYS A 52 25.86 3.87 -5.60
C LYS A 52 27.10 2.97 -5.70
N MET A 53 26.91 1.68 -5.98
CA MET A 53 28.02 0.74 -6.20
C MET A 53 28.61 0.93 -7.58
N ASP A 54 29.83 0.44 -7.79
CA ASP A 54 30.34 0.31 -9.15
C ASP A 54 29.52 -0.71 -9.96
N LYS A 55 29.67 -0.66 -11.28
CA LYS A 55 28.84 -1.43 -12.21
C LYS A 55 29.00 -2.94 -12.04
N GLU A 56 30.17 -3.43 -11.63
CA GLU A 56 30.41 -4.85 -11.46
C GLU A 56 29.75 -5.35 -10.18
N MET A 57 29.98 -4.65 -9.06
CA MET A 57 29.33 -4.94 -7.78
C MET A 57 27.80 -4.88 -7.89
N TYR A 58 27.25 -3.86 -8.55
CA TYR A 58 25.82 -3.76 -8.81
C TYR A 58 25.27 -5.02 -9.50
N ARG A 59 25.95 -5.46 -10.57
CA ARG A 59 25.53 -6.64 -11.34
C ARG A 59 25.59 -7.91 -10.50
N GLU A 60 26.64 -8.07 -9.69
CA GLU A 60 26.78 -9.22 -8.81
C GLU A 60 25.68 -9.28 -7.75
N HIS A 61 25.46 -8.18 -7.02
CA HIS A 61 24.44 -8.11 -5.97
C HIS A 61 23.06 -8.38 -6.54
N ARG A 62 22.71 -7.72 -7.66
CA ARG A 62 21.43 -7.92 -8.34
C ARG A 62 21.25 -9.37 -8.81
N ALA A 63 22.26 -9.97 -9.44
CA ALA A 63 22.19 -11.35 -9.93
C ALA A 63 22.02 -12.36 -8.78
N LYS A 64 22.81 -12.21 -7.70
CA LYS A 64 22.73 -13.08 -6.52
C LYS A 64 21.37 -12.96 -5.83
N ALA A 65 20.86 -11.74 -5.65
CA ALA A 65 19.56 -11.51 -5.04
C ALA A 65 18.42 -12.13 -5.87
N ILE A 66 18.36 -11.84 -7.18
CA ILE A 66 17.34 -12.38 -8.07
C ILE A 66 17.40 -13.91 -8.11
N HIS A 67 18.58 -14.49 -8.19
CA HIS A 67 18.74 -15.95 -8.19
C HIS A 67 18.14 -16.56 -6.91
N ASN A 68 18.55 -16.08 -5.73
CA ASN A 68 18.07 -16.60 -4.45
C ASN A 68 16.55 -16.49 -4.30
N ILE A 69 15.97 -15.35 -4.69
CA ILE A 69 14.54 -15.10 -4.57
C ILE A 69 13.77 -15.95 -5.59
N ALA A 70 14.23 -16.02 -6.84
CA ALA A 70 13.63 -16.87 -7.86
C ALA A 70 13.61 -18.34 -7.41
N THR A 71 14.69 -18.86 -6.82
CA THR A 71 14.72 -20.22 -6.27
C THR A 71 13.64 -20.44 -5.22
N VAL A 72 13.41 -19.48 -4.32
CA VAL A 72 12.36 -19.57 -3.29
C VAL A 72 10.96 -19.53 -3.93
N LEU A 73 10.70 -18.58 -4.83
CA LEU A 73 9.41 -18.44 -5.49
C LEU A 73 9.08 -19.66 -6.38
N GLU A 74 10.08 -20.24 -7.04
CA GLU A 74 9.93 -21.47 -7.82
C GLU A 74 9.61 -22.68 -6.93
N LYS A 75 10.25 -22.77 -5.76
CA LYS A 75 9.97 -23.83 -4.77
C LYS A 75 8.58 -23.67 -4.14
N TYR A 76 8.17 -22.44 -3.87
CA TYR A 76 6.94 -22.10 -3.16
C TYR A 76 6.06 -21.19 -4.01
N LYS A 77 5.42 -21.78 -5.04
CA LYS A 77 4.63 -21.03 -6.03
C LYS A 77 3.50 -20.19 -5.45
N TYR A 78 2.99 -20.54 -4.28
CA TYR A 78 1.96 -19.74 -3.61
C TYR A 78 2.46 -18.34 -3.22
N LEU A 79 3.77 -18.14 -3.02
CA LEU A 79 4.36 -16.84 -2.70
C LEU A 79 4.27 -15.82 -3.82
N TYR A 80 3.95 -16.24 -5.05
CA TYR A 80 3.65 -15.30 -6.12
C TYR A 80 2.37 -14.50 -5.87
N HIS A 81 1.48 -14.97 -5.00
CA HIS A 81 0.19 -14.35 -4.74
C HIS A 81 0.14 -13.79 -3.32
N VAL A 82 -0.01 -12.47 -3.22
CA VAL A 82 -0.18 -11.77 -1.95
C VAL A 82 -1.67 -11.43 -1.77
N PRO A 83 -2.32 -11.92 -0.70
CA PRO A 83 -3.68 -11.51 -0.37
C PRO A 83 -3.68 -10.07 0.13
N VAL A 84 -4.46 -9.20 -0.52
CA VAL A 84 -4.65 -7.81 -0.11
C VAL A 84 -6.13 -7.60 0.18
N LEU A 85 -6.45 -7.16 1.38
CA LEU A 85 -7.81 -6.77 1.73
C LEU A 85 -7.96 -5.26 1.52
N LEU A 86 -8.93 -4.87 0.69
CA LEU A 86 -9.39 -3.50 0.52
C LEU A 86 -10.80 -3.36 1.05
N GLN A 87 -11.09 -2.29 1.77
CA GLN A 87 -12.44 -2.02 2.26
C GLN A 87 -12.79 -0.53 2.10
N PRO A 88 -13.70 -0.19 1.17
CA PRO A 88 -14.13 1.20 1.00
C PRO A 88 -14.96 1.67 2.20
N PHE A 89 -14.89 2.95 2.50
CA PHE A 89 -15.68 3.62 3.53
C PHE A 89 -16.11 5.02 3.09
N SER A 90 -17.20 5.52 3.68
CA SER A 90 -17.79 6.82 3.31
C SER A 90 -16.87 7.99 3.66
N ALA A 91 -16.84 9.02 2.80
CA ALA A 91 -16.17 10.29 3.10
C ALA A 91 -16.66 10.95 4.41
N GLU A 92 -17.87 10.63 4.86
CA GLU A 92 -18.41 11.08 6.17
C GLU A 92 -17.57 10.61 7.37
N CYS A 93 -16.79 9.54 7.22
CA CYS A 93 -15.86 9.08 8.25
C CYS A 93 -14.62 9.98 8.40
N ILE A 94 -14.44 10.98 7.53
CA ILE A 94 -13.25 11.83 7.51
C ILE A 94 -13.58 13.15 8.22
N GLN A 95 -12.95 13.36 9.38
CA GLN A 95 -13.21 14.49 10.24
C GLN A 95 -11.97 15.40 10.33
N ASP A 96 -12.13 16.55 10.98
CA ASP A 96 -11.04 17.49 11.19
C ASP A 96 -9.98 16.89 12.13
N GLY A 97 -8.86 16.43 11.55
CA GLY A 97 -7.72 15.85 12.27
C GLY A 97 -7.86 14.38 12.71
N TYR A 98 -8.92 13.67 12.32
CA TYR A 98 -9.13 12.26 12.66
C TYR A 98 -10.11 11.56 11.72
N PHE A 99 -10.08 10.23 11.73
CA PHE A 99 -11.12 9.39 11.15
C PHE A 99 -12.09 8.91 12.23
N GLN A 100 -13.39 8.84 11.90
CA GLN A 100 -14.47 8.41 12.78
C GLN A 100 -15.19 7.18 12.20
N PHE A 101 -15.14 6.06 12.91
CA PHE A 101 -15.85 4.83 12.55
C PHE A 101 -16.67 4.33 13.73
N GLY A 102 -17.99 4.57 13.69
CA GLY A 102 -18.85 4.29 14.84
C GLY A 102 -18.42 5.09 16.07
N SER A 103 -18.05 4.43 17.16
CA SER A 103 -17.47 5.06 18.36
C SER A 103 -15.95 5.26 18.29
N GLN A 104 -15.27 4.63 17.33
CA GLN A 104 -13.81 4.65 17.23
C GLN A 104 -13.30 5.93 16.57
N LYS A 105 -12.29 6.53 17.18
CA LYS A 105 -11.58 7.72 16.68
C LYS A 105 -10.12 7.37 16.43
N ILE A 106 -9.67 7.54 15.19
CA ILE A 106 -8.27 7.33 14.82
C ILE A 106 -7.66 8.69 14.47
N PRO A 107 -6.75 9.25 15.30
CA PRO A 107 -6.07 10.50 15.00
C PRO A 107 -5.30 10.45 13.67
N CYS A 108 -5.40 11.51 12.88
CA CYS A 108 -4.66 11.71 11.64
C CYS A 108 -4.61 13.22 11.37
N GLN A 109 -3.63 13.91 11.98
CA GLN A 109 -3.62 15.37 12.09
C GLN A 109 -3.51 16.08 10.74
N VAL A 110 -2.94 15.42 9.73
CA VAL A 110 -2.89 15.97 8.37
C VAL A 110 -4.29 16.27 7.81
N LEU A 111 -5.33 15.55 8.25
CA LEU A 111 -6.70 15.75 7.79
C LEU A 111 -7.25 17.14 8.11
N ALA A 112 -6.70 17.81 9.14
CA ALA A 112 -7.05 19.20 9.45
C ALA A 112 -6.54 20.20 8.40
N LYS A 113 -5.62 19.76 7.52
CA LYS A 113 -4.93 20.60 6.53
C LYS A 113 -5.38 20.36 5.09
N ILE A 114 -6.25 19.38 4.84
CA ILE A 114 -6.74 19.05 3.49
C ILE A 114 -8.15 19.62 3.27
N ASP A 115 -8.49 19.94 2.02
CA ASP A 115 -9.89 20.23 1.65
C ASP A 115 -10.68 18.93 1.58
N ARG A 116 -11.28 18.56 2.71
CA ARG A 116 -12.10 17.35 2.86
C ARG A 116 -13.33 17.35 1.95
N SER A 117 -13.80 18.51 1.48
CA SER A 117 -14.96 18.59 0.59
C SER A 117 -14.70 18.00 -0.80
N GLN A 118 -13.42 17.85 -1.17
CA GLN A 118 -13.00 17.18 -2.41
C GLN A 118 -12.94 15.65 -2.28
N VAL A 119 -12.97 15.10 -1.07
CA VAL A 119 -12.84 13.65 -0.86
C VAL A 119 -14.18 12.97 -1.13
N GLU A 120 -14.19 12.02 -2.04
CA GLU A 120 -15.39 11.29 -2.44
C GLU A 120 -15.54 9.98 -1.66
N THR A 121 -14.44 9.31 -1.35
CA THR A 121 -14.44 8.06 -0.59
C THR A 121 -13.07 7.79 0.03
N GLY A 122 -13.04 6.93 1.05
CA GLY A 122 -11.80 6.36 1.58
C GLY A 122 -11.77 4.84 1.41
N CYS A 123 -10.59 4.26 1.54
CA CYS A 123 -10.40 2.82 1.45
C CYS A 123 -9.36 2.37 2.47
N PHE A 124 -9.72 1.46 3.36
CA PHE A 124 -8.75 0.75 4.16
C PHE A 124 -8.00 -0.28 3.31
N TYR A 125 -6.74 -0.53 3.64
CA TYR A 125 -5.98 -1.64 3.08
C TYR A 125 -5.18 -2.36 4.17
N THR A 126 -5.00 -3.67 4.00
CA THR A 126 -4.04 -4.46 4.78
C THR A 126 -3.53 -5.66 3.99
N PHE A 127 -2.27 -6.00 4.18
CA PHE A 127 -1.61 -7.20 3.66
C PHE A 127 -0.25 -7.42 4.32
N HIS A 128 0.36 -8.57 4.04
CA HIS A 128 1.71 -8.89 4.47
C HIS A 128 2.61 -9.26 3.29
N ALA A 129 3.93 -9.08 3.47
CA ALA A 129 4.91 -9.53 2.49
C ALA A 129 4.88 -11.06 2.36
N PRO A 130 5.33 -11.64 1.22
CA PRO A 130 5.44 -13.08 1.09
C PRO A 130 6.29 -13.67 2.24
N GLU A 131 5.73 -14.65 2.95
CA GLU A 131 6.34 -15.23 4.14
C GLU A 131 6.74 -16.69 3.90
N TRP A 132 7.97 -16.99 4.26
CA TRP A 132 8.51 -18.34 4.30
C TRP A 132 9.54 -18.44 5.41
N LYS A 133 9.77 -19.67 5.88
CA LYS A 133 10.83 -19.96 6.83
C LYS A 133 12.18 -19.79 6.13
N VAL A 134 12.96 -18.82 6.57
CA VAL A 134 14.36 -18.67 6.17
C VAL A 134 15.18 -19.63 7.04
N GLU A 135 16.06 -20.41 6.42
CA GLU A 135 16.89 -21.36 7.15
C GLU A 135 17.97 -20.62 7.94
N GLU A 136 18.22 -21.01 9.19
CA GLU A 136 19.14 -20.30 10.09
C GLU A 136 20.61 -20.37 9.62
N ASP A 137 20.95 -21.38 8.81
CA ASP A 137 22.28 -21.57 8.21
C ASP A 137 22.45 -20.85 6.87
N ASP A 138 21.41 -20.18 6.35
CA ASP A 138 21.56 -19.35 5.16
C ASP A 138 22.56 -18.22 5.41
N ALA A 139 23.46 -18.00 4.45
CA ALA A 139 24.43 -16.92 4.52
C ALA A 139 23.74 -15.57 4.80
N LEU A 140 24.32 -14.74 5.67
CA LEU A 140 23.74 -13.43 6.07
C LEU A 140 23.32 -12.57 4.87
N LEU A 141 24.12 -12.57 3.81
CA LEU A 141 23.82 -11.83 2.59
C LEU A 141 22.53 -12.31 1.89
N LYS A 142 22.24 -13.62 1.94
CA LYS A 142 21.00 -14.20 1.41
C LYS A 142 19.80 -13.79 2.26
N GLN A 143 19.92 -13.83 3.59
CA GLN A 143 18.89 -13.37 4.50
C GLN A 143 18.57 -11.88 4.27
N TYR A 144 19.61 -11.06 4.13
CA TYR A 144 19.50 -9.64 3.77
C TYR A 144 18.72 -9.43 2.46
N TYR A 145 19.02 -10.21 1.40
CA TYR A 145 18.27 -10.12 0.13
C TYR A 145 16.79 -10.48 0.29
N PHE A 146 16.47 -11.43 1.16
CA PHE A 146 15.08 -11.80 1.44
C PHE A 146 14.33 -10.70 2.19
N GLU A 147 15.00 -10.03 3.13
CA GLU A 147 14.41 -8.92 3.87
C GLU A 147 14.13 -7.71 2.96
N ILE A 148 15.10 -7.28 2.16
CA ILE A 148 14.88 -6.17 1.23
C ILE A 148 13.82 -6.50 0.17
N PHE A 149 13.70 -7.77 -0.24
CA PHE A 149 12.65 -8.21 -1.15
C PHE A 149 11.27 -8.09 -0.51
N ARG A 150 11.11 -8.51 0.75
CA ARG A 150 9.84 -8.37 1.48
C ARG A 150 9.44 -6.90 1.58
N ILE A 151 10.38 -6.02 1.94
CA ILE A 151 10.13 -4.57 2.01
C ILE A 151 9.75 -4.03 0.62
N ALA A 152 10.49 -4.41 -0.42
CA ALA A 152 10.19 -3.99 -1.79
C ALA A 152 8.79 -4.44 -2.26
N CYS A 153 8.36 -5.66 -1.90
CA CYS A 153 7.00 -6.11 -2.18
C CYS A 153 5.95 -5.22 -1.50
N LEU A 154 6.15 -4.85 -0.23
CA LEU A 154 5.22 -3.97 0.48
C LEU A 154 5.12 -2.59 -0.18
N ASP A 155 6.24 -2.00 -0.56
CA ASP A 155 6.30 -0.70 -1.23
C ASP A 155 5.60 -0.75 -2.59
N VAL A 156 6.00 -1.69 -3.45
CA VAL A 156 5.49 -1.81 -4.82
C VAL A 156 4.00 -2.16 -4.85
N ILE A 157 3.52 -3.01 -3.93
CA ILE A 157 2.09 -3.33 -3.85
C ILE A 157 1.30 -2.08 -3.43
N ARG A 158 1.79 -1.28 -2.46
CA ARG A 158 1.12 -0.02 -2.08
C ARG A 158 1.01 0.95 -3.25
N ASP A 159 2.08 1.14 -4.01
CA ASP A 159 2.07 2.00 -5.20
C ASP A 159 1.11 1.45 -6.27
N TRP A 160 1.12 0.13 -6.47
CA TRP A 160 0.20 -0.53 -7.39
C TRP A 160 -1.27 -0.36 -6.99
N LEU A 161 -1.58 -0.48 -5.69
CA LEU A 161 -2.93 -0.26 -5.15
C LEU A 161 -3.38 1.19 -5.34
N GLN A 162 -2.52 2.17 -5.03
CA GLN A 162 -2.81 3.58 -5.23
C GLN A 162 -3.12 3.87 -6.71
N GLY A 163 -2.28 3.39 -7.62
CA GLY A 163 -2.51 3.52 -9.06
C GLY A 163 -3.79 2.79 -9.52
N GLY A 164 -4.07 1.62 -8.95
CA GLY A 164 -5.30 0.86 -9.19
C GLY A 164 -6.55 1.62 -8.79
N LEU A 165 -6.59 2.17 -7.57
CA LEU A 165 -7.68 3.01 -7.07
C LEU A 165 -7.85 4.27 -7.92
N THR A 166 -6.75 4.95 -8.27
CA THR A 166 -6.78 6.12 -9.16
C THR A 166 -7.48 5.78 -10.47
N ARG A 167 -7.06 4.70 -11.15
CA ARG A 167 -7.65 4.26 -12.42
C ARG A 167 -9.10 3.82 -12.27
N LYS A 168 -9.45 3.09 -11.20
CA LYS A 168 -10.80 2.59 -10.93
C LYS A 168 -11.80 3.75 -10.77
N HIS A 169 -11.37 4.85 -10.18
CA HIS A 169 -12.23 6.02 -9.94
C HIS A 169 -12.15 7.09 -11.05
N SER A 170 -11.16 7.02 -11.94
CA SER A 170 -10.97 8.00 -13.03
C SER A 170 -11.65 7.64 -14.36
N VAL A 171 -12.69 6.81 -14.35
CA VAL A 171 -13.30 6.27 -15.59
C VAL A 171 -14.03 7.34 -16.40
N LEU A 172 -14.75 8.24 -15.73
CA LEU A 172 -15.55 9.29 -16.38
C LEU A 172 -14.87 10.66 -16.32
N GLU A 173 -14.29 10.97 -15.16
CA GLU A 173 -13.59 12.21 -14.87
C GLU A 173 -12.34 11.86 -14.09
N GLU A 174 -11.29 12.68 -14.20
CA GLU A 174 -10.04 12.47 -13.45
C GLU A 174 -10.32 12.52 -11.94
N ARG A 175 -9.72 11.57 -11.22
CA ARG A 175 -9.73 11.48 -9.76
C ARG A 175 -8.33 11.19 -9.27
N TYR A 176 -8.03 11.66 -8.06
CA TYR A 176 -6.74 11.49 -7.42
C TYR A 176 -6.88 10.47 -6.29
N CYS A 177 -5.85 9.64 -6.11
CA CYS A 177 -5.70 8.80 -4.93
C CYS A 177 -4.52 9.31 -4.12
N SER A 178 -4.74 9.60 -2.85
CA SER A 178 -3.68 10.04 -1.94
C SER A 178 -2.56 9.01 -1.83
N PRO A 179 -1.37 9.41 -1.35
CA PRO A 179 -0.45 8.47 -0.70
C PRO A 179 -1.14 7.71 0.44
N ALA A 180 -0.51 6.62 0.89
CA ALA A 180 -1.04 5.80 1.96
C ALA A 180 -0.91 6.52 3.33
N PHE A 181 -2.04 6.84 3.96
CA PHE A 181 -2.08 7.20 5.37
C PHE A 181 -1.96 5.93 6.23
N GLY A 182 -1.29 5.99 7.37
CA GLY A 182 -1.20 4.82 8.24
C GLY A 182 -0.46 5.08 9.55
N PRO A 183 -0.49 4.10 10.46
CA PRO A 183 0.16 4.18 11.76
C PRO A 183 1.65 4.54 11.62
N GLY A 184 2.12 5.52 12.38
CA GLY A 184 3.49 6.04 12.34
C GLY A 184 3.73 7.20 11.36
N PHE A 185 2.72 7.58 10.57
CA PHE A 185 2.79 8.69 9.62
C PHE A 185 1.62 9.66 9.82
N TYR A 186 1.74 10.89 9.31
CA TYR A 186 0.64 11.87 9.24
C TYR A 186 -0.06 12.20 10.58
N GLY A 187 0.64 11.99 11.70
CA GLY A 187 0.09 12.18 13.05
C GLY A 187 -0.84 11.05 13.52
N MET A 188 -0.76 9.87 12.90
CA MET A 188 -1.41 8.64 13.35
C MET A 188 -0.45 7.83 14.23
N GLU A 189 -0.88 7.46 15.43
CA GLU A 189 -0.08 6.67 16.37
C GLU A 189 0.08 5.21 15.90
N LEU A 190 1.14 4.53 16.33
CA LEU A 190 1.43 3.15 15.92
C LEU A 190 0.33 2.16 16.38
N GLU A 191 -0.25 2.41 17.55
CA GLU A 191 -1.32 1.61 18.14
C GLU A 191 -2.63 1.67 17.32
N ALA A 192 -2.77 2.65 16.42
CA ALA A 192 -3.91 2.70 15.50
C ALA A 192 -3.99 1.45 14.59
N ALA A 193 -2.88 0.74 14.38
CA ALA A 193 -2.84 -0.51 13.63
C ALA A 193 -3.87 -1.54 14.14
N GLU A 194 -3.98 -1.72 15.45
CA GLU A 194 -4.94 -2.65 16.06
C GLU A 194 -6.38 -2.29 15.69
N THR A 195 -6.71 -0.99 15.77
CA THR A 195 -8.05 -0.49 15.46
C THR A 195 -8.37 -0.65 13.98
N LEU A 196 -7.44 -0.33 13.09
CA LEU A 196 -7.60 -0.50 11.64
C LEU A 196 -7.85 -1.97 11.28
N LEU A 197 -7.03 -2.88 11.78
CA LEU A 197 -7.15 -4.31 11.49
C LEU A 197 -8.46 -4.90 12.03
N SER A 198 -8.89 -4.46 13.22
CA SER A 198 -10.18 -4.86 13.80
C SER A 198 -11.38 -4.39 12.97
N LEU A 199 -11.32 -3.20 12.38
CA LEU A 199 -12.40 -2.68 11.53
C LEU A 199 -12.58 -3.51 10.24
N MET A 200 -11.49 -4.12 9.74
CA MET A 200 -11.48 -4.83 8.46
C MET A 200 -11.73 -6.33 8.54
N ASN A 201 -11.67 -6.94 9.73
CA ASN A 201 -11.51 -8.39 9.86
C ASN A 201 -10.27 -8.88 9.08
N ALA A 202 -9.11 -8.31 9.41
CA ALA A 202 -7.86 -8.46 8.67
C ALA A 202 -7.33 -9.90 8.55
N ASP A 203 -7.82 -10.84 9.37
CA ASP A 203 -7.52 -12.27 9.25
C ASP A 203 -7.80 -12.83 7.85
N LYS A 204 -8.74 -12.23 7.10
CA LYS A 204 -9.02 -12.57 5.69
C LYS A 204 -7.81 -12.38 4.77
N ALA A 205 -6.93 -11.44 5.08
CA ALA A 205 -5.65 -11.21 4.39
C ALA A 205 -4.47 -11.87 5.10
N GLY A 206 -4.71 -12.70 6.11
CA GLY A 206 -3.65 -13.34 6.90
C GLY A 206 -2.89 -12.37 7.81
N VAL A 207 -3.51 -11.25 8.20
CA VAL A 207 -2.89 -10.26 9.11
C VAL A 207 -3.66 -10.19 10.41
N SER A 208 -2.96 -10.38 11.53
CA SER A 208 -3.51 -10.22 12.89
C SER A 208 -2.73 -9.17 13.70
N TYR A 209 -3.26 -8.78 14.85
CA TYR A 209 -2.57 -7.92 15.82
C TYR A 209 -2.51 -8.62 17.17
N GLU A 210 -1.31 -8.94 17.64
CA GLU A 210 -1.11 -9.70 18.87
C GLU A 210 0.07 -9.14 19.66
N LYS A 211 -0.12 -8.97 20.97
CA LYS A 211 0.92 -8.51 21.91
C LYS A 211 1.58 -7.17 21.50
N GLY A 212 0.81 -6.26 20.91
CA GLY A 212 1.28 -4.92 20.53
C GLY A 212 2.01 -4.86 19.18
N ALA A 213 1.90 -5.89 18.34
CA ALA A 213 2.50 -5.91 17.01
C ALA A 213 1.61 -6.63 15.99
N MET A 214 1.78 -6.28 14.72
CA MET A 214 1.15 -7.02 13.62
C MET A 214 1.87 -8.34 13.36
N HIS A 215 1.12 -9.36 12.99
CA HIS A 215 1.62 -10.67 12.55
C HIS A 215 1.03 -11.02 11.19
N PRO A 216 1.84 -11.42 10.19
CA PRO A 216 3.31 -11.49 10.21
C PRO A 216 4.00 -10.14 10.48
N ALA A 217 5.25 -10.17 10.95
CA ALA A 217 5.97 -8.94 11.31
C ALA A 217 6.11 -7.94 10.15
N MET A 218 6.19 -8.45 8.91
CA MET A 218 6.23 -7.66 7.68
C MET A 218 4.82 -7.43 7.12
N SER A 219 3.93 -6.88 7.94
CA SER A 219 2.58 -6.49 7.57
C SER A 219 2.43 -4.98 7.50
N VAL A 220 1.47 -4.51 6.71
CA VAL A 220 1.12 -3.09 6.60
C VAL A 220 -0.40 -2.94 6.66
N ALA A 221 -0.84 -1.86 7.28
CA ALA A 221 -2.24 -1.45 7.29
C ALA A 221 -2.33 0.08 7.15
N GLY A 222 -3.35 0.56 6.46
CA GLY A 222 -3.52 1.99 6.26
C GLY A 222 -4.79 2.35 5.51
N ILE A 223 -4.82 3.59 5.04
CA ILE A 223 -5.96 4.24 4.41
C ILE A 223 -5.48 4.97 3.14
N TYR A 224 -6.24 4.83 2.07
CA TYR A 224 -6.19 5.69 0.89
C TYR A 224 -7.43 6.58 0.85
N LEU A 225 -7.28 7.80 0.34
CA LEU A 225 -8.39 8.71 0.05
C LEU A 225 -8.50 8.93 -1.45
N VAL A 226 -9.72 8.87 -1.98
CA VAL A 226 -10.02 9.19 -3.38
C VAL A 226 -10.77 10.50 -3.43
N SER A 227 -10.31 11.42 -4.29
CA SER A 227 -10.76 12.81 -4.31
C SER A 227 -10.82 13.38 -5.73
N LYS A 228 -11.55 14.49 -5.87
CA LYS A 228 -11.66 15.27 -7.12
C LYS A 228 -10.38 16.02 -7.46
N GLU A 229 -9.61 16.41 -6.45
CA GLU A 229 -8.32 17.09 -6.58
C GLU A 229 -7.26 16.38 -5.73
N ASP A 230 -5.98 16.65 -5.98
CA ASP A 230 -4.90 16.21 -5.09
C ASP A 230 -5.15 16.75 -3.68
N VAL A 231 -5.18 15.88 -2.66
CA VAL A 231 -5.51 16.24 -1.27
C VAL A 231 -4.30 16.71 -0.47
N LEU A 232 -3.05 16.51 -0.94
CA LEU A 232 -1.84 16.91 -0.23
C LEU A 232 -0.99 18.03 -0.88
N PRO A 233 -1.50 18.93 -1.75
CA PRO A 233 -0.64 19.89 -2.45
C PRO A 233 0.06 20.87 -1.50
N VAL A 234 -0.52 21.14 -0.32
CA VAL A 234 0.01 22.06 0.71
C VAL A 234 0.84 21.34 1.78
N CYS A 235 0.85 20.02 1.81
CA CYS A 235 1.50 19.24 2.87
C CYS A 235 2.29 18.02 2.35
N ARG A 236 2.89 18.13 1.16
CA ARG A 236 3.75 17.09 0.58
C ARG A 236 4.89 16.66 1.52
N ASP A 237 5.44 17.59 2.31
CA ASP A 237 6.46 17.29 3.31
C ASP A 237 6.02 16.25 4.36
N CYS A 238 4.71 16.08 4.56
CA CYS A 238 4.18 15.08 5.49
C CYS A 238 4.33 13.63 4.98
N GLU A 239 4.54 13.41 3.68
CA GLU A 239 4.66 12.08 3.07
C GLU A 239 5.89 11.30 3.54
N HIS A 240 6.95 12.01 3.93
CA HIS A 240 8.17 11.41 4.46
C HIS A 240 8.42 11.79 5.94
N CYS A 241 7.40 12.35 6.60
CA CYS A 241 7.51 12.82 7.96
C CYS A 241 7.30 11.68 8.97
N ILE A 242 8.30 11.46 9.82
CA ILE A 242 8.25 10.54 10.97
C ILE A 242 7.61 11.19 12.23
N GLY A 243 6.95 12.34 12.06
CA GLY A 243 6.35 13.10 13.15
C GLY A 243 5.10 12.44 13.71
N GLN A 244 5.12 12.16 15.01
CA GLN A 244 3.95 11.68 15.76
C GLN A 244 2.97 12.83 16.06
N LYS A 245 1.83 12.54 16.72
CA LYS A 245 0.78 13.54 16.99
C LYS A 245 1.33 14.86 17.55
N GLY A 246 2.23 14.79 18.53
CA GLY A 246 2.86 15.98 19.12
C GLY A 246 3.78 16.73 18.16
N GLY A 247 4.49 16.04 17.26
CA GLY A 247 5.37 16.68 16.27
C GLY A 247 4.62 17.35 15.13
N CYS A 248 3.44 16.83 14.77
CA CYS A 248 2.62 17.37 13.68
C CYS A 248 2.09 18.79 14.02
N GLU A 249 1.79 19.06 15.29
CA GLU A 249 1.34 20.38 15.78
C GLU A 249 2.38 21.49 15.59
N PHE A 250 3.68 21.15 15.57
CA PHE A 250 4.77 22.11 15.35
C PHE A 250 5.19 22.26 13.89
N CYS A 251 4.72 21.38 13.00
CA CYS A 251 5.03 21.46 11.58
C CYS A 251 4.35 22.70 10.98
N GLY A 252 5.17 23.67 10.54
CA GLY A 252 4.83 25.03 10.10
C GLY A 252 3.83 25.17 8.94
N ASN A 253 3.22 24.09 8.45
CA ASN A 253 2.04 24.12 7.58
C ASN A 253 0.75 24.40 8.38
N TYR A 254 0.84 25.20 9.45
CA TYR A 254 -0.26 25.64 10.30
C TYR A 254 -0.52 27.13 10.01
N THR A 255 -1.09 27.45 8.86
CA THR A 255 -1.70 28.79 8.70
C THR A 255 -2.99 28.79 9.49
N ARG A 256 -2.99 29.55 10.59
CA ARG A 256 -4.19 29.92 11.35
C ARG A 256 -5.26 30.54 10.47
#